data_AF-A0A2U0A2T5-F1
#
_entry.id   AF-A0A2U0A2T5-F1
#
_cell.length_a   1.000
_cell.length_b   1.000
_cell.length_c   1.000
_cell.angle_alpha   90.00
_cell.angle_beta   90.00
_cell.angle_gamma   90.00
#
_symmetry.space_group_name_H-M   'P 1'
#
loop_
_entity.id
_entity.type
_entity.pdbx_description
1 polymer ?
#
loop_
_entity_poly.entity_id
_entity_poly.type
_entity_poly.pdbx_seq_one_letter_code
_entity_poly.pdbx_strand_id
1 'polypeptide(L)'
;MRPWQFTIICISLLSPFISQADPNPVQRSNRQLAVTVCNDYRETNRLPCFVSRNDCPRGFEVIERFADSSGPTFSACRDKRHERPRHSRPPGSLYASKNPQLLKQFDRLVREIEKRQIGRSMHLPKASQEKLAHFFSAIDLNRIKLGYSKALANGCFTDCRQIFCASGDQVNAWTDPQAPVLSIRLLHQLAHVERCEIQGGRDRFVLAWLKHLPDEVFNALDRGEAIDTEMIHFAMFMNSHANNRAESICRRLSCERE
;
A
#
# COMPACT_ATOMS: atom_id res chain seq x y z
N MET A 1 61.51 38.40 17.24
CA MET A 1 61.29 37.10 17.93
C MET A 1 59.79 36.96 18.14
N ARG A 2 59.08 36.49 17.10
CA ARG A 2 58.34 35.22 17.00
C ARG A 2 57.22 35.04 18.04
N PRO A 3 55.94 35.27 17.65
CA PRO A 3 54.78 35.05 18.50
C PRO A 3 54.40 33.57 18.57
N TRP A 4 53.77 33.20 19.68
CA TRP A 4 53.19 31.90 19.94
C TRP A 4 52.05 31.60 18.96
N GLN A 5 52.15 30.49 18.23
CA GLN A 5 51.07 29.95 17.42
C GLN A 5 50.16 29.09 18.30
N PHE A 6 48.93 29.54 18.54
CA PHE A 6 47.84 28.68 18.96
C PHE A 6 47.27 27.98 17.73
N THR A 7 47.61 26.71 17.53
CA THR A 7 46.98 25.88 16.51
C THR A 7 45.64 25.40 17.03
N ILE A 8 44.56 26.11 16.67
CA ILE A 8 43.19 25.62 16.83
C ILE A 8 43.01 24.49 15.82
N ILE A 9 43.04 23.24 16.29
CA ILE A 9 42.68 22.08 15.48
C ILE A 9 41.15 22.06 15.40
N CYS A 10 40.60 22.58 14.31
CA CYS A 10 39.21 22.34 13.93
C CYS A 10 39.04 20.85 13.64
N ILE A 11 38.58 20.08 14.63
CA ILE A 11 38.05 18.73 14.41
C ILE A 11 36.73 18.90 13.66
N SER A 12 36.81 18.95 12.34
CA SER A 12 35.67 18.72 11.48
C SER A 12 35.22 17.28 11.69
N LEU A 13 34.23 17.09 12.57
CA LEU A 13 33.39 15.91 12.66
C LEU A 13 32.66 15.76 11.33
N LEU A 14 33.35 15.16 10.35
CA LEU A 14 32.71 14.51 9.21
C LEU A 14 31.96 13.31 9.76
N SER A 15 30.77 13.56 10.30
CA SER A 15 29.75 12.54 10.44
C SER A 15 29.56 11.94 9.05
N PRO A 16 29.89 10.66 8.80
CA PRO A 16 29.40 10.05 7.59
C PRO A 16 27.89 10.07 7.74
N PHE A 17 27.21 10.88 6.94
CA PHE A 17 25.83 10.64 6.59
C PHE A 17 25.82 9.25 5.95
N ILE A 18 25.69 8.22 6.78
CA ILE A 18 25.15 6.95 6.36
C ILE A 18 23.70 7.30 6.05
N SER A 19 23.47 7.78 4.84
CA SER A 19 22.20 7.66 4.16
C SER A 19 21.90 6.17 4.23
N GLN A 20 21.08 5.78 5.21
CA GLN A 20 20.50 4.46 5.25
C GLN A 20 19.59 4.40 4.02
N ALA A 21 20.17 4.03 2.89
CA ALA A 21 19.44 3.53 1.76
C ALA A 21 18.46 2.49 2.32
N ASP A 22 17.17 2.74 2.12
CA ASP A 22 16.08 1.83 2.44
C ASP A 22 16.57 0.41 2.07
N PRO A 23 16.55 -0.57 3.00
CA PRO A 23 16.98 -1.91 2.67
C PRO A 23 16.11 -2.38 1.50
N ASN A 24 16.80 -2.67 0.39
CA ASN A 24 16.23 -3.05 -0.89
C ASN A 24 15.08 -4.05 -0.61
N PRO A 25 13.82 -3.71 -0.90
CA PRO A 25 12.71 -4.63 -0.65
C PRO A 25 13.04 -5.94 -1.37
N VAL A 26 12.83 -7.08 -0.70
CA VAL A 26 13.04 -8.41 -1.30
C VAL A 26 12.39 -8.41 -2.67
N GLN A 27 13.21 -8.44 -3.73
CA GLN A 27 12.75 -8.20 -5.08
C GLN A 27 11.77 -9.31 -5.45
N ARG A 28 10.51 -8.95 -5.65
CA ARG A 28 9.44 -9.91 -5.94
C ARG A 28 9.68 -10.58 -7.28
N SER A 29 9.39 -11.88 -7.31
CA SER A 29 9.45 -12.63 -8.57
C SER A 29 8.39 -12.11 -9.55
N ASN A 30 8.71 -12.09 -10.84
CA ASN A 30 7.77 -11.75 -11.91
C ASN A 30 6.43 -12.52 -11.82
N ARG A 31 6.45 -13.75 -11.29
CA ARG A 31 5.22 -14.55 -11.06
C ARG A 31 4.28 -13.88 -10.07
N GLN A 32 4.82 -13.39 -8.95
CA GLN A 32 4.02 -12.74 -7.91
C GLN A 32 3.38 -11.45 -8.43
N LEU A 33 4.11 -10.68 -9.24
CA LEU A 33 3.58 -9.50 -9.92
C LEU A 33 2.47 -9.87 -10.93
N ALA A 34 2.64 -10.92 -11.72
CA ALA A 34 1.60 -11.37 -12.65
C ALA A 34 0.33 -11.88 -11.93
N VAL A 35 0.50 -12.63 -10.82
CA VAL A 35 -0.64 -13.09 -9.99
C VAL A 35 -1.42 -11.91 -9.43
N THR A 36 -0.71 -10.88 -8.99
CA THR A 36 -1.29 -9.63 -8.48
C THR A 36 -2.24 -8.99 -9.49
N VAL A 37 -1.73 -8.70 -10.69
CA VAL A 37 -2.51 -8.07 -11.76
C VAL A 37 -3.71 -8.93 -12.13
N CYS A 38 -3.56 -10.26 -12.13
CA CYS A 38 -4.69 -11.13 -12.38
C CYS A 38 -5.76 -11.11 -11.29
N ASN A 39 -5.36 -11.05 -10.02
CA ASN A 39 -6.31 -10.93 -8.91
C ASN A 39 -7.03 -9.59 -8.96
N ASP A 40 -6.31 -8.48 -9.21
CA ASP A 40 -6.90 -7.16 -9.45
C ASP A 40 -7.94 -7.21 -10.57
N TYR A 41 -7.57 -7.78 -11.73
CA TYR A 41 -8.47 -7.88 -12.87
C TYR A 41 -9.73 -8.69 -12.57
N ARG A 42 -9.59 -9.85 -11.91
CA ARG A 42 -10.71 -10.72 -11.53
C ARG A 42 -11.65 -10.01 -10.58
N GLU A 43 -11.11 -9.28 -9.61
CA GLU A 43 -11.91 -8.52 -8.65
C GLU A 43 -12.64 -7.37 -9.33
N THR A 44 -11.96 -6.55 -10.14
CA THR A 44 -12.55 -5.36 -10.78
C THR A 44 -13.60 -5.73 -11.81
N ASN A 45 -13.34 -6.76 -12.62
CA ASN A 45 -14.16 -7.05 -13.80
C ASN A 45 -15.09 -8.26 -13.58
N ARG A 46 -14.89 -9.05 -12.52
CA ARG A 46 -15.55 -10.36 -12.31
C ARG A 46 -15.33 -11.31 -13.49
N LEU A 47 -14.18 -11.20 -14.15
CA LEU A 47 -13.81 -11.97 -15.33
C LEU A 47 -12.58 -12.83 -15.08
N PRO A 48 -12.43 -13.97 -15.78
CA PRO A 48 -11.24 -14.80 -15.66
C PRO A 48 -9.97 -14.03 -16.06
N CYS A 49 -8.94 -14.19 -15.23
CA CYS A 49 -7.54 -13.88 -15.57
C CYS A 49 -6.69 -15.09 -15.23
N PHE A 50 -5.57 -15.31 -15.90
CA PHE A 50 -4.60 -16.31 -15.46
C PHE A 50 -3.17 -15.85 -15.76
N VAL A 51 -2.20 -16.43 -15.06
CA VAL A 51 -0.79 -16.09 -15.18
C VAL A 51 -0.12 -17.06 -16.15
N SER A 52 0.53 -16.52 -17.19
CA SER A 52 1.31 -17.28 -18.17
C SER A 52 2.81 -17.04 -17.97
N ARG A 53 3.63 -18.08 -18.12
CA ARG A 53 5.09 -17.94 -18.29
C ARG A 53 5.49 -17.50 -19.70
N ASN A 54 4.58 -17.65 -20.66
CA ASN A 54 4.81 -17.39 -22.08
C ASN A 54 3.79 -16.34 -22.55
N ASP A 55 3.46 -16.35 -23.85
CA ASP A 55 2.35 -15.57 -24.37
C ASP A 55 0.99 -16.02 -23.80
N CYS A 56 0.00 -15.14 -23.89
CA CYS A 56 -1.37 -15.49 -23.57
C CYS A 56 -1.92 -16.43 -24.67
N PRO A 57 -2.62 -17.51 -24.31
CA PRO A 57 -3.25 -18.41 -25.26
C PRO A 57 -4.37 -17.68 -26.01
N ARG A 58 -4.75 -18.24 -27.17
CA ARG A 58 -5.80 -17.67 -28.02
C ARG A 58 -7.09 -17.40 -27.22
N GLY A 59 -7.67 -16.22 -27.43
CA GLY A 59 -8.84 -15.73 -26.70
C GLY A 59 -8.50 -14.93 -25.43
N PHE A 60 -7.23 -14.83 -25.07
CA PHE A 60 -6.75 -14.02 -23.96
C PHE A 60 -5.81 -12.91 -24.44
N GLU A 61 -5.78 -11.78 -23.73
CA GLU A 61 -4.89 -10.65 -24.00
C GLU A 61 -4.00 -10.36 -22.80
N VAL A 62 -2.77 -9.92 -23.07
CA VAL A 62 -1.83 -9.46 -22.05
C VAL A 62 -2.37 -8.18 -21.42
N ILE A 63 -2.57 -8.21 -20.11
CA ILE A 63 -2.83 -7.01 -19.29
C ILE A 63 -1.50 -6.30 -19.04
N GLU A 64 -0.51 -7.04 -18.53
CA GLU A 64 0.84 -6.55 -18.23
C GLU A 64 1.84 -7.72 -18.33
N ARG A 65 3.07 -7.40 -18.73
CA ARG A 65 4.19 -8.34 -18.86
C ARG A 65 5.31 -7.92 -17.90
N PHE A 66 5.78 -8.88 -17.12
CA PHE A 66 6.81 -8.71 -16.11
C PHE A 66 8.05 -9.48 -16.54
N ALA A 67 9.07 -8.74 -16.96
CA ALA A 67 10.39 -9.27 -17.33
C ALA A 67 11.45 -8.50 -16.54
N ASP A 68 12.12 -9.19 -15.63
CA ASP A 68 13.35 -8.73 -14.99
C ASP A 68 14.57 -9.34 -15.69
N SER A 69 15.76 -8.77 -15.47
CA SER A 69 17.01 -9.24 -16.10
C SER A 69 17.51 -10.58 -15.56
N SER A 70 16.94 -11.07 -14.45
CA SER A 70 17.44 -12.21 -13.68
C SER A 70 16.43 -13.36 -13.52
N GLY A 71 15.28 -13.33 -14.19
CA GLY A 71 14.22 -14.30 -13.95
C GLY A 71 13.32 -14.61 -15.14
N PRO A 72 12.51 -15.68 -15.05
CA PRO A 72 11.53 -16.02 -16.07
C PRO A 72 10.48 -14.91 -16.18
N THR A 73 10.14 -14.55 -17.41
CA THR A 73 9.06 -13.61 -17.71
C THR A 73 7.70 -14.20 -17.32
N PHE A 74 6.79 -13.37 -16.84
CA PHE A 74 5.40 -13.74 -16.65
C PHE A 74 4.47 -12.67 -17.23
N SER A 75 3.33 -13.11 -17.76
CA SER A 75 2.26 -12.25 -18.25
C SER A 75 1.00 -12.49 -17.43
N ALA A 76 0.30 -11.41 -17.07
CA ALA A 76 -1.08 -11.49 -16.59
C ALA A 76 -2.01 -11.42 -17.81
N CYS A 77 -2.87 -12.43 -17.98
CA CYS A 77 -3.68 -12.61 -19.18
C CYS A 77 -5.18 -12.56 -18.87
N ARG A 78 -5.91 -11.62 -19.45
CA ARG A 78 -7.38 -11.50 -19.32
C ARG A 78 -8.12 -12.26 -20.40
N ASP A 79 -9.28 -12.84 -20.05
CA ASP A 79 -10.18 -13.44 -21.04
C ASP A 79 -11.01 -12.38 -21.76
N LYS A 80 -10.80 -12.21 -23.08
CA LYS A 80 -11.56 -11.28 -23.90
C LYS A 80 -12.96 -11.77 -24.24
N ARG A 81 -13.19 -13.09 -24.21
CA ARG A 81 -14.42 -13.70 -24.71
C ARG A 81 -15.63 -13.41 -23.84
N HIS A 82 -15.38 -13.08 -22.57
CA HIS A 82 -16.40 -12.76 -21.57
C HIS A 82 -16.54 -11.25 -21.32
N GLU A 83 -15.72 -10.42 -21.97
CA GLU A 83 -15.89 -8.97 -21.92
C GLU A 83 -17.13 -8.60 -22.76
N ARG A 84 -18.20 -8.11 -22.11
CA ARG A 84 -19.25 -7.39 -22.84
C ARG A 84 -18.62 -6.19 -23.55
N PRO A 85 -19.09 -5.79 -24.75
CA PRO A 85 -18.62 -4.57 -25.39
C PRO A 85 -18.77 -3.40 -24.41
N ARG A 86 -17.65 -2.88 -23.91
CA ARG A 86 -17.66 -1.64 -23.13
C ARG A 86 -18.01 -0.51 -24.08
N HIS A 87 -19.25 -0.02 -24.02
CA HIS A 87 -19.62 1.25 -24.67
C HIS A 87 -19.02 2.47 -23.94
N SER A 88 -18.38 2.28 -22.78
CA SER A 88 -17.53 3.28 -22.17
C SER A 88 -16.10 3.13 -22.69
N ARG A 89 -15.61 4.15 -23.41
CA ARG A 89 -14.18 4.34 -23.68
C ARG A 89 -13.38 4.02 -22.40
N PRO A 90 -12.26 3.27 -22.47
CA PRO A 90 -11.38 3.20 -21.32
C PRO A 90 -10.99 4.64 -20.97
N PRO A 91 -10.97 5.05 -19.69
CA PRO A 91 -10.64 6.42 -19.29
C PRO A 91 -9.15 6.74 -19.51
N GLY A 92 -8.48 6.09 -20.47
CA GLY A 92 -7.04 5.88 -20.52
C GLY A 92 -6.18 7.11 -20.82
N SER A 93 -6.72 8.19 -21.41
CA SER A 93 -5.92 9.41 -21.65
C SER A 93 -6.17 10.50 -20.61
N LEU A 94 -7.44 10.75 -20.26
CA LEU A 94 -7.80 11.75 -19.25
C LEU A 94 -7.34 11.32 -17.85
N TYR A 95 -7.56 10.07 -17.47
CA TYR A 95 -7.14 9.56 -16.16
C TYR A 95 -5.62 9.57 -15.99
N ALA A 96 -4.87 9.07 -16.97
CA ALA A 96 -3.42 9.00 -16.90
C ALA A 96 -2.79 10.40 -16.73
N SER A 97 -3.39 11.43 -17.33
CA SER A 97 -2.96 12.82 -17.15
C SER A 97 -3.15 13.36 -15.72
N LYS A 98 -4.05 12.76 -14.93
CA LYS A 98 -4.38 13.18 -13.55
C LYS A 98 -3.59 12.43 -12.47
N ASN A 99 -2.87 11.37 -12.84
CA ASN A 99 -2.07 10.57 -11.90
C ASN A 99 -1.14 11.41 -10.99
N PRO A 100 -0.38 12.41 -11.50
CA PRO A 100 0.47 13.22 -10.63
C PRO A 100 -0.31 14.06 -9.61
N GLN A 101 -1.49 14.56 -10.00
CA GLN A 101 -2.33 15.35 -9.12
C GLN A 101 -2.96 14.49 -8.02
N LEU A 102 -3.44 13.29 -8.38
CA LEU A 102 -3.97 12.31 -7.42
C LEU A 102 -2.92 11.92 -6.36
N LEU A 103 -1.70 11.60 -6.80
CA LEU A 103 -0.60 11.29 -5.88
C LEU A 103 -0.29 12.46 -4.96
N LYS A 104 -0.27 13.70 -5.48
CA LYS A 104 -0.06 14.90 -4.67
C LYS A 104 -1.16 15.11 -3.62
N GLN A 105 -2.42 14.83 -3.94
CA GLN A 105 -3.53 14.89 -2.97
C GLN A 105 -3.39 13.80 -1.91
N PHE A 106 -3.02 12.58 -2.30
CA PHE A 106 -2.73 11.50 -1.36
C PHE A 106 -1.57 11.86 -0.42
N ASP A 107 -0.47 12.40 -0.94
CA ASP A 107 0.66 12.88 -0.13
C ASP A 107 0.26 13.99 0.84
N ARG A 108 -0.64 14.88 0.42
CA ARG A 108 -1.17 15.94 1.29
C ARG A 108 -1.97 15.34 2.45
N LEU A 109 -2.82 14.35 2.17
CA LEU A 109 -3.56 13.62 3.20
C LEU A 109 -2.61 12.95 4.19
N VAL A 110 -1.61 12.19 3.70
CA VAL A 110 -0.62 11.53 4.58
C VAL A 110 0.08 12.55 5.47
N ARG A 111 0.56 13.68 4.91
CA ARG A 111 1.23 14.73 5.68
C ARG A 111 0.35 15.33 6.78
N GLU A 112 -0.95 15.56 6.51
CA GLU A 112 -1.87 16.06 7.52
C GLU A 112 -2.12 15.04 8.63
N ILE A 113 -2.20 13.75 8.29
CA ILE A 113 -2.32 12.66 9.26
C ILE A 113 -1.06 12.57 10.14
N GLU A 114 0.13 12.61 9.54
CA GLU A 114 1.41 12.59 10.25
C GLU A 114 1.57 13.79 11.18
N LYS A 115 1.23 14.99 10.71
CA LYS A 115 1.31 16.22 11.50
C LYS A 115 0.44 16.18 12.76
N ARG A 116 -0.68 15.45 12.73
CA ARG A 116 -1.59 15.29 13.86
C ARG A 116 -1.43 13.94 14.58
N GLN A 117 -0.35 13.22 14.30
CA GLN A 117 0.00 12.03 15.04
C GLN A 117 0.30 12.38 16.51
N ILE A 118 -0.16 11.52 17.42
CA ILE A 118 0.13 11.63 18.84
C ILE A 118 1.05 10.48 19.26
N GLY A 119 2.15 10.85 19.91
CA GLY A 119 3.16 9.90 20.35
C GLY A 119 4.01 9.35 19.21
N ARG A 120 4.90 8.43 19.56
CA ARG A 120 5.76 7.73 18.60
C ARG A 120 4.98 6.62 17.90
N SER A 121 5.32 6.35 16.66
CA SER A 121 4.85 5.14 16.00
C SER A 121 5.46 3.91 16.68
N MET A 122 4.68 2.85 16.79
CA MET A 122 5.04 1.59 17.45
C MET A 122 5.03 0.45 16.43
N HIS A 123 5.68 -0.66 16.76
CA HIS A 123 5.65 -1.86 15.93
C HIS A 123 4.72 -2.90 16.54
N LEU A 124 4.22 -3.81 15.72
CA LEU A 124 3.56 -5.01 16.25
C LEU A 124 4.55 -5.77 17.14
N PRO A 125 4.11 -6.36 18.25
CA PRO A 125 4.97 -7.19 19.09
C PRO A 125 5.45 -8.43 18.33
N LYS A 126 6.64 -8.93 18.67
CA LYS A 126 7.26 -10.08 18.02
C LYS A 126 6.32 -11.29 17.93
N ALA A 127 5.59 -11.60 19.01
CA ALA A 127 4.63 -12.70 19.05
C ALA A 127 3.49 -12.54 18.02
N SER A 128 3.01 -11.30 17.80
CA SER A 128 2.01 -11.01 16.77
C SER A 128 2.60 -11.15 15.38
N GLN A 129 3.81 -10.62 15.17
CA GLN A 129 4.51 -10.73 13.89
C GLN A 129 4.72 -12.21 13.50
N GLU A 130 5.18 -13.05 14.42
CA GLU A 130 5.40 -14.48 14.19
C GLU A 130 4.10 -15.21 13.81
N LYS A 131 3.00 -14.94 14.51
CA LYS A 131 1.67 -15.50 14.18
C LYS A 131 1.19 -15.08 12.79
N LEU A 132 1.48 -13.83 12.40
CA LEU A 132 1.00 -13.23 11.16
C LEU A 132 1.90 -13.47 9.96
N ALA A 133 3.19 -13.77 10.17
CA ALA A 133 4.20 -13.91 9.11
C ALA A 133 3.83 -14.98 8.08
N HIS A 134 3.20 -16.08 8.52
CA HIS A 134 2.73 -17.12 7.61
C HIS A 134 1.63 -16.60 6.66
N PHE A 135 0.74 -15.73 7.16
CA PHE A 135 -0.37 -15.20 6.37
C PHE A 135 0.07 -14.07 5.47
N PHE A 136 0.88 -13.14 5.97
CA PHE A 136 1.33 -11.94 5.28
C PHE A 136 2.76 -12.07 4.74
N SER A 137 3.06 -13.19 4.09
CA SER A 137 4.42 -13.52 3.59
C SER A 137 4.97 -12.56 2.53
N ALA A 138 4.11 -11.72 1.93
CA ALA A 138 4.51 -10.77 0.89
C ALA A 138 4.98 -9.42 1.44
N ILE A 139 4.95 -9.21 2.76
CA ILE A 139 5.39 -7.98 3.44
C ILE A 139 6.30 -8.30 4.63
N ASP A 140 7.20 -7.36 4.94
CA ASP A 140 7.99 -7.41 6.17
C ASP A 140 7.24 -6.71 7.31
N LEU A 141 6.64 -7.50 8.19
CA LEU A 141 5.87 -7.00 9.33
C LEU A 141 6.71 -6.16 10.31
N ASN A 142 8.04 -6.33 10.33
CA ASN A 142 8.93 -5.51 11.18
C ASN A 142 9.01 -4.06 10.70
N ARG A 143 8.79 -3.81 9.41
CA ARG A 143 8.86 -2.47 8.83
C ARG A 143 7.58 -1.69 9.00
N ILE A 144 6.49 -2.36 9.39
CA ILE A 144 5.18 -1.74 9.56
C ILE A 144 5.11 -1.04 10.91
N LYS A 145 4.75 0.24 10.85
CA LYS A 145 4.54 1.10 12.01
C LYS A 145 3.05 1.33 12.24
N LEU A 146 2.66 1.50 13.49
CA LEU A 146 1.30 1.80 13.91
C LEU A 146 1.32 3.11 14.71
N GLY A 147 0.39 4.01 14.42
CA GLY A 147 0.32 5.32 15.05
C GLY A 147 -1.11 5.76 15.28
N TYR A 148 -1.31 6.56 16.34
CA TYR A 148 -2.57 7.23 16.61
C TYR A 148 -2.52 8.64 16.00
N SER A 149 -3.54 9.04 15.23
CA SER A 149 -3.65 10.39 14.68
C SER A 149 -5.02 11.00 14.91
N LYS A 150 -5.03 12.25 15.39
CA LYS A 150 -6.26 13.06 15.54
C LYS A 150 -6.78 13.66 14.23
N ALA A 151 -6.06 13.46 13.11
CA ALA A 151 -6.58 13.85 11.80
C ALA A 151 -7.73 12.95 11.33
N LEU A 152 -7.77 11.70 11.82
CA LEU A 152 -8.78 10.73 11.43
C LEU A 152 -9.97 10.83 12.38
N ALA A 153 -11.17 11.03 11.83
CA ALA A 153 -12.40 11.06 12.61
C ALA A 153 -12.82 9.66 13.08
N ASN A 154 -12.58 8.64 12.25
CA ASN A 154 -12.85 7.24 12.56
C ASN A 154 -11.89 6.30 11.79
N GLY A 155 -11.95 5.02 12.15
CA GLY A 155 -11.24 3.97 11.42
C GLY A 155 -9.72 4.09 11.42
N CYS A 156 -9.11 3.51 10.39
CA CYS A 156 -7.67 3.56 10.15
C CYS A 156 -7.38 3.78 8.67
N PHE A 157 -6.18 4.29 8.40
CA PHE A 157 -5.65 4.61 7.09
C PHE A 157 -4.21 4.09 7.00
N THR A 158 -3.76 3.67 5.82
CA THR A 158 -2.36 3.28 5.60
C THR A 158 -1.78 3.92 4.35
N ASP A 159 -0.50 4.29 4.45
CA ASP A 159 0.33 4.75 3.34
C ASP A 159 1.26 3.63 2.81
N CYS A 160 0.93 2.38 3.12
CA CYS A 160 1.71 1.15 2.89
C CYS A 160 2.88 0.89 3.84
N ARG A 161 3.38 1.88 4.58
CA ARG A 161 4.50 1.69 5.52
C ARG A 161 4.05 1.86 6.97
N GLN A 162 3.10 2.76 7.18
CA GLN A 162 2.51 3.05 8.46
C GLN A 162 0.99 2.93 8.39
N ILE A 163 0.42 2.44 9.50
CA ILE A 163 -1.02 2.37 9.73
C ILE A 163 -1.34 3.43 10.79
N PHE A 164 -2.19 4.38 10.44
CA PHE A 164 -2.68 5.43 11.31
C PHE A 164 -4.12 5.11 11.71
N CYS A 165 -4.45 5.21 12.99
CA CYS A 165 -5.81 4.99 13.46
C CYS A 165 -6.34 6.21 14.23
N ALA A 166 -7.65 6.40 14.20
CA ALA A 166 -8.35 7.44 14.96
C ALA A 166 -8.44 7.14 16.48
N SER A 167 -8.19 5.88 16.89
CA SER A 167 -8.26 5.45 18.30
C SER A 167 -6.87 5.09 18.82
N GLY A 168 -6.43 5.78 19.88
CA GLY A 168 -5.20 5.46 20.60
C GLY A 168 -5.26 4.13 21.34
N ASP A 169 -6.41 3.82 21.95
CA ASP A 169 -6.62 2.56 22.68
C ASP A 169 -6.51 1.35 21.76
N GLN A 170 -6.99 1.48 20.53
CA GLN A 170 -6.87 0.44 19.52
C GLN A 170 -5.40 0.19 19.13
N VAL A 171 -4.63 1.27 18.94
CA VAL A 171 -3.19 1.16 18.65
C VAL A 171 -2.45 0.53 19.84
N ASN A 172 -2.79 0.92 21.07
CA ASN A 172 -2.22 0.34 22.28
C ASN A 172 -2.54 -1.16 22.37
N ALA A 173 -3.78 -1.57 22.14
CA ALA A 173 -4.19 -2.98 22.17
C ALA A 173 -3.44 -3.85 21.13
N TRP A 174 -3.15 -3.31 19.93
CA TRP A 174 -2.38 -4.03 18.91
C TRP A 174 -0.89 -4.09 19.20
N THR A 175 -0.38 -3.17 20.02
CA THR A 175 1.06 -2.97 20.28
C THR A 175 1.49 -3.38 21.68
N ASP A 176 0.56 -3.85 22.52
CA ASP A 176 0.85 -4.37 23.85
C ASP A 176 1.69 -5.66 23.75
N PRO A 177 2.94 -5.67 24.26
CA PRO A 177 3.80 -6.84 24.19
C PRO A 177 3.34 -8.01 25.08
N GLN A 178 2.51 -7.76 26.09
CA GLN A 178 2.04 -8.77 27.04
C GLN A 178 0.77 -9.47 26.56
N ALA A 179 -0.15 -8.71 25.95
CA ALA A 179 -1.43 -9.22 25.51
C ALA A 179 -1.88 -8.58 24.19
N PRO A 180 -1.15 -8.81 23.07
CA PRO A 180 -1.51 -8.18 21.82
C PRO A 180 -2.82 -8.73 21.27
N VAL A 181 -3.73 -7.81 20.95
CA VAL A 181 -5.00 -8.14 20.32
C VAL A 181 -4.81 -8.24 18.82
N LEU A 182 -5.13 -9.41 18.26
CA LEU A 182 -5.31 -9.56 16.82
C LEU A 182 -6.79 -9.33 16.52
N SER A 183 -7.12 -8.22 15.85
CA SER A 183 -8.49 -7.91 15.45
C SER A 183 -8.66 -7.93 13.94
N ILE A 184 -9.91 -8.09 13.48
CA ILE A 184 -10.22 -8.05 12.05
C ILE A 184 -9.78 -6.73 11.41
N ARG A 185 -9.89 -5.63 12.15
CA ARG A 185 -9.48 -4.30 11.70
C ARG A 185 -7.97 -4.21 11.51
N LEU A 186 -7.15 -4.81 12.37
CA LEU A 186 -5.69 -4.90 12.15
C LEU A 186 -5.39 -5.68 10.88
N LEU A 187 -6.01 -6.86 10.73
CA LEU A 187 -5.81 -7.72 9.57
C LEU A 187 -6.23 -7.03 8.26
N HIS A 188 -7.28 -6.22 8.29
CA HIS A 188 -7.73 -5.40 7.16
C HIS A 188 -6.65 -4.40 6.75
N GLN A 189 -6.06 -3.67 7.70
CA GLN A 189 -5.01 -2.70 7.39
C GLN A 189 -3.74 -3.40 6.87
N LEU A 190 -3.36 -4.54 7.46
CA LEU A 190 -2.25 -5.34 6.94
C LEU A 190 -2.53 -5.90 5.54
N ALA A 191 -3.78 -6.19 5.19
CA ALA A 191 -4.13 -6.59 3.83
C ALA A 191 -3.96 -5.45 2.81
N HIS A 192 -4.22 -4.20 3.19
CA HIS A 192 -3.89 -3.04 2.34
C HIS A 192 -2.39 -2.89 2.14
N VAL A 193 -1.61 -3.03 3.21
CA VAL A 193 -0.13 -3.03 3.15
C VAL A 193 0.37 -4.17 2.25
N GLU A 194 -0.16 -5.39 2.43
CA GLU A 194 0.13 -6.55 1.59
C GLU A 194 -0.16 -6.26 0.12
N ARG A 195 -1.34 -5.72 -0.16
CA ARG A 195 -1.80 -5.37 -1.51
C ARG A 195 -0.94 -4.28 -2.14
N CYS A 196 -0.49 -3.32 -1.35
CA CYS A 196 0.38 -2.25 -1.82
C CYS A 196 1.74 -2.76 -2.26
N GLU A 197 2.36 -3.60 -1.44
CA GLU A 197 3.60 -4.28 -1.79
C GLU A 197 3.34 -5.13 -3.05
N ILE A 198 2.24 -5.92 -3.07
CA ILE A 198 1.73 -6.73 -4.20
C ILE A 198 1.70 -5.96 -5.51
N GLN A 199 1.17 -4.73 -5.51
CA GLN A 199 1.04 -3.88 -6.69
C GLN A 199 2.32 -3.12 -7.09
N GLY A 200 3.45 -3.38 -6.45
CA GLY A 200 4.73 -2.77 -6.79
C GLY A 200 4.96 -1.43 -6.11
N GLY A 201 4.34 -1.22 -4.95
CA GLY A 201 4.57 -0.07 -4.07
C GLY A 201 3.45 0.97 -4.10
N ARG A 202 3.67 1.99 -3.26
CA ARG A 202 2.67 3.01 -2.88
C ARG A 202 2.02 3.69 -4.06
N ASP A 203 2.79 4.21 -5.01
CA ASP A 203 2.22 5.02 -6.09
C ASP A 203 1.31 4.19 -7.01
N ARG A 204 1.74 2.98 -7.39
CA ARG A 204 0.91 2.07 -8.19
C ARG A 204 -0.36 1.67 -7.43
N PHE A 205 -0.22 1.41 -6.14
CA PHE A 205 -1.34 1.06 -5.28
C PHE A 205 -2.36 2.19 -5.12
N VAL A 206 -1.87 3.39 -4.84
CA VAL A 206 -2.70 4.59 -4.72
C VAL A 206 -3.39 4.88 -6.05
N LEU A 207 -2.69 4.81 -7.19
CA LEU A 207 -3.35 5.01 -8.47
C LEU A 207 -4.42 3.93 -8.74
N ALA A 208 -4.12 2.65 -8.49
CA ALA A 208 -5.13 1.59 -8.60
C ALA A 208 -6.35 1.84 -7.69
N TRP A 209 -6.10 2.31 -6.46
CA TRP A 209 -7.13 2.67 -5.49
C TRP A 209 -8.00 3.85 -5.98
N LEU A 210 -7.37 4.93 -6.47
CA LEU A 210 -8.03 6.17 -6.86
C LEU A 210 -8.61 6.13 -8.27
N LYS A 211 -8.35 5.06 -9.04
CA LYS A 211 -8.89 4.87 -10.40
C LYS A 211 -10.41 4.82 -10.44
N HIS A 212 -11.04 4.42 -9.34
CA HIS A 212 -12.49 4.20 -9.25
C HIS A 212 -13.22 5.32 -8.51
N LEU A 213 -12.56 6.46 -8.31
CA LEU A 213 -13.23 7.64 -7.74
C LEU A 213 -14.36 8.12 -8.69
N PRO A 214 -15.40 8.77 -8.16
CA PRO A 214 -16.44 9.38 -8.98
C PRO A 214 -15.88 10.45 -9.93
N ASP A 215 -16.52 10.65 -11.08
CA ASP A 215 -16.16 11.69 -12.07
C ASP A 215 -16.10 13.09 -11.46
N GLU A 216 -16.93 13.37 -10.45
CA GLU A 216 -16.96 14.60 -9.66
C GLU A 216 -15.60 14.93 -9.02
N VAL A 217 -14.88 13.91 -8.56
CA VAL A 217 -13.55 14.07 -7.97
C VAL A 217 -12.52 14.46 -9.02
N PHE A 218 -12.62 13.88 -10.22
CA PHE A 218 -11.75 14.24 -11.34
C PHE A 218 -12.06 15.66 -11.85
N ASN A 219 -13.33 16.06 -11.88
CA ASN A 219 -13.74 17.41 -12.23
C ASN A 219 -13.23 18.44 -11.20
N ALA A 220 -13.18 18.09 -9.90
CA ALA A 220 -12.60 18.94 -8.87
C ALA A 220 -11.08 19.12 -9.06
N LEU A 221 -10.37 18.07 -9.45
CA LEU A 221 -8.94 18.15 -9.80
C LEU A 221 -8.69 19.10 -10.98
N ASP A 222 -9.56 19.09 -12.00
CA ASP A 222 -9.47 20.00 -13.15
C ASP A 222 -9.57 21.47 -12.75
N ARG A 223 -10.35 21.77 -11.71
CA ARG A 223 -10.51 23.11 -11.14
C ARG A 223 -9.42 23.47 -10.11
N GLY A 224 -8.50 22.54 -9.81
CA GLY A 224 -7.44 22.74 -8.82
C GLY A 224 -7.93 22.68 -7.36
N GLU A 225 -9.11 22.13 -7.13
CA GLU A 225 -9.71 22.04 -5.80
C GLU A 225 -9.03 20.94 -4.96
N ALA A 226 -9.08 21.10 -3.63
CA ALA A 226 -8.71 20.03 -2.72
C ALA A 226 -9.80 18.95 -2.76
N ILE A 227 -9.40 17.68 -2.88
CA ILE A 227 -10.35 16.57 -2.82
C ILE A 227 -10.73 16.32 -1.37
N ASP A 228 -12.00 16.02 -1.12
CA ASP A 228 -12.44 15.46 0.14
C ASP A 228 -11.70 14.15 0.44
N THR A 229 -10.94 14.16 1.52
CA THR A 229 -10.10 13.04 1.93
C THR A 229 -10.91 11.83 2.38
N GLU A 230 -12.18 12.01 2.77
CA GLU A 230 -13.09 10.88 3.04
C GLU A 230 -13.41 10.12 1.75
N MET A 231 -13.60 10.81 0.62
CA MET A 231 -13.83 10.16 -0.68
C MET A 231 -12.63 9.32 -1.12
N ILE A 232 -11.41 9.77 -0.81
CA ILE A 232 -10.17 9.02 -1.06
C ILE A 232 -10.11 7.78 -0.16
N HIS A 233 -10.44 7.92 1.12
CA HIS A 233 -10.38 6.84 2.12
C HIS A 233 -11.40 5.72 1.88
N PHE A 234 -12.61 6.05 1.42
CA PHE A 234 -13.70 5.08 1.29
C PHE A 234 -13.87 4.45 -0.08
N ALA A 235 -12.93 4.63 -1.02
CA ALA A 235 -13.10 4.05 -2.36
C ALA A 235 -13.32 2.52 -2.27
N MET A 236 -14.55 2.10 -2.59
CA MET A 236 -15.15 0.84 -2.13
C MET A 236 -14.41 -0.42 -2.61
N PHE A 237 -13.77 -0.34 -3.78
CA PHE A 237 -13.18 -1.50 -4.45
C PHE A 237 -12.05 -2.14 -3.63
N MET A 238 -11.12 -1.33 -3.13
CA MET A 238 -9.96 -1.83 -2.36
C MET A 238 -10.38 -2.37 -0.99
N ASN A 239 -11.42 -1.79 -0.39
CA ASN A 239 -11.93 -2.22 0.92
C ASN A 239 -12.53 -3.64 0.89
N SER A 240 -13.11 -4.07 -0.24
CA SER A 240 -13.67 -5.43 -0.35
C SER A 240 -12.58 -6.51 -0.29
N HIS A 241 -11.45 -6.31 -0.98
CA HIS A 241 -10.31 -7.23 -0.93
C HIS A 241 -9.77 -7.36 0.50
N ALA A 242 -9.48 -6.22 1.13
CA ALA A 242 -8.95 -6.17 2.48
C ALA A 242 -9.89 -6.85 3.50
N ASN A 243 -11.21 -6.63 3.38
CA ASN A 243 -12.22 -7.30 4.19
C ASN A 243 -12.19 -8.83 4.02
N ASN A 244 -12.22 -9.32 2.77
CA ASN A 244 -12.21 -10.76 2.51
C ASN A 244 -10.94 -11.44 3.02
N ARG A 245 -9.79 -10.77 2.82
CA ARG A 245 -8.48 -11.23 3.29
C ARG A 245 -8.45 -11.27 4.83
N ALA A 246 -8.91 -10.21 5.49
CA ALA A 246 -8.99 -10.13 6.94
C ALA A 246 -9.90 -11.23 7.53
N GLU A 247 -11.11 -11.40 7.00
CA GLU A 247 -12.07 -12.42 7.42
C GLU A 247 -11.51 -13.84 7.27
N SER A 248 -10.82 -14.11 6.15
CA SER A 248 -10.21 -15.42 5.92
C SER A 248 -9.12 -15.74 6.96
N ILE A 249 -8.32 -14.75 7.35
CA ILE A 249 -7.25 -14.95 8.34
C ILE A 249 -7.85 -15.00 9.75
N CYS A 250 -8.80 -14.12 10.05
CA CYS A 250 -9.46 -14.06 11.36
C CYS A 250 -10.11 -15.38 11.74
N ARG A 251 -10.78 -16.05 10.79
CA ARG A 251 -11.36 -17.39 10.99
C ARG A 251 -10.35 -18.46 11.38
N ARG A 252 -9.08 -18.32 10.97
CA ARG A 252 -8.02 -19.29 11.26
C ARG A 252 -7.27 -18.99 12.55
N LEU A 253 -7.23 -17.72 12.94
CA LEU A 253 -6.52 -17.24 14.13
C LEU A 253 -7.43 -17.00 15.34
N SER A 254 -8.75 -17.14 15.19
CA SER A 254 -9.73 -16.76 16.21
C SER A 254 -9.52 -15.33 16.70
N CYS A 255 -9.46 -14.39 15.74
CA CYS A 255 -9.22 -12.99 16.02
C CYS A 255 -10.46 -12.29 16.63
N GLU A 256 -10.27 -11.16 17.30
CA GLU A 256 -11.37 -10.34 17.78
C GLU A 256 -12.15 -9.72 16.62
N ARG A 257 -13.45 -9.94 16.65
CA ARG A 257 -14.44 -9.30 15.79
C ARG A 257 -15.08 -8.23 16.64
N GLU A 258 -14.89 -6.97 16.26
CA GLU A 258 -15.55 -5.83 16.92
C GLU A 258 -17.08 -6.00 16.91
#